data_AF-A0A2D4FC91-F1
#
_entry.id   AF-A0A2D4FC91-F1
#
_cell.length_a   1.000
_cell.length_b   1.000
_cell.length_c   1.000
_cell.angle_alpha   90.00
_cell.angle_beta   90.00
_cell.angle_gamma   90.00
#
_symmetry.space_group_name_H-M   'P 1'
#
loop_
_entity.id
_entity.type
_entity.pdbx_description
1 polymer ?
#
loop_
_entity_poly.entity_id
_entity_poly.type
_entity_poly.pdbx_seq_one_letter_code
_entity_poly.pdbx_strand_id
1 'polypeptide(L)'
;MESLTFTGAKISNIPTGLCQEQKILQTLDLSYNNIKELPHFKGCSSLEEIYLQHNQIEEIKEDTFQGLTSLHTLDLSFNMLTSFPTGGLSRLKQLKLIGNIELKETLSPKDFTKLRSLSVPYAYQCCPFWGCDSYLNSNPEDPSLQNQSREIINDQSAPDVDDLSSAEVKESGQAVIHCTPTTGAFKPCEYLLGSWMIRLTVWFIFLVALLFNMLVILSIFVSSTSLSSIKLFIGLISISNLLMGIYTGILTFLDAVSWGRFAEFGIWWETGNGCKVARFLAIFSSEGAIFFLLLATIERSLSAKEIIKKSK
;
A
#
# COMPACT_ATOMS: atom_id res chain seq x y z
N MET A 1 1.16 15.86 -37.94
CA MET A 1 0.68 16.32 -36.62
C MET A 1 1.31 15.40 -35.60
N GLU A 2 2.09 15.96 -34.67
CA GLU A 2 2.89 15.19 -33.70
C GLU A 2 2.09 14.88 -32.43
N SER A 3 1.10 15.69 -32.09
CA SER A 3 0.22 15.47 -30.93
C SER A 3 -1.26 15.55 -31.33
N LEU A 4 -2.06 14.58 -30.89
CA LEU A 4 -3.51 14.53 -31.06
C LEU A 4 -4.18 14.50 -29.69
N THR A 5 -4.96 15.52 -29.38
CA THR A 5 -5.62 15.66 -28.08
C THR A 5 -7.11 15.92 -28.27
N PHE A 6 -7.94 14.99 -27.80
CA PHE A 6 -9.39 15.15 -27.73
C PHE A 6 -9.89 14.66 -26.38
N THR A 7 -10.12 15.58 -25.45
CA THR A 7 -10.59 15.26 -24.10
C THR A 7 -12.02 15.77 -23.90
N GLY A 8 -12.86 15.02 -23.18
CA GLY A 8 -14.25 15.43 -22.91
C GLY A 8 -15.18 15.42 -24.12
N ALA A 9 -14.77 14.81 -25.24
CA ALA A 9 -15.49 14.84 -26.51
C ALA A 9 -16.52 13.70 -26.66
N LYS A 10 -16.77 12.91 -25.60
CA LYS A 10 -17.67 11.75 -25.59
C LYS A 10 -17.34 10.71 -26.67
N ILE A 11 -16.06 10.61 -27.05
CA ILE A 11 -15.59 9.65 -28.04
C ILE A 11 -15.78 8.24 -27.47
N SER A 12 -16.38 7.35 -28.26
CA SER A 12 -16.60 5.95 -27.87
C SER A 12 -15.64 4.97 -28.53
N ASN A 13 -15.15 5.30 -29.73
CA ASN A 13 -14.31 4.42 -30.55
C ASN A 13 -13.15 5.21 -31.16
N ILE A 14 -11.98 4.58 -31.22
CA ILE A 14 -10.83 5.10 -31.95
C ILE A 14 -10.82 4.45 -33.34
N PRO A 15 -10.69 5.21 -34.44
CA PRO A 15 -10.65 4.64 -35.77
C PRO A 15 -9.42 3.74 -35.96
N THR A 16 -9.62 2.54 -36.51
CA THR A 16 -8.54 1.55 -36.75
C THR A 16 -7.49 2.03 -37.75
N GLY A 17 -7.81 3.03 -38.57
CA GLY A 17 -6.94 3.67 -39.56
C GLY A 17 -5.99 4.75 -39.01
N LEU A 18 -6.09 5.09 -37.71
CA LEU A 18 -5.37 6.24 -37.13
C LEU A 18 -3.85 6.15 -37.37
N CYS A 19 -3.27 4.97 -37.15
CA CYS A 19 -1.83 4.75 -37.28
C CYS A 19 -1.33 4.66 -38.73
N GLN A 20 -2.21 4.37 -39.69
CA GLN A 20 -1.87 4.35 -41.12
C GLN A 20 -1.72 5.78 -41.66
N GLU A 21 -2.56 6.70 -41.18
CA GLU A 21 -2.58 8.10 -41.60
C GLU A 21 -1.60 8.97 -40.81
N GLN A 22 -1.37 8.67 -39.53
CA GLN A 22 -0.59 9.51 -38.61
C GLN A 22 0.69 8.83 -38.11
N LYS A 23 1.59 8.45 -39.03
CA LYS A 23 2.86 7.75 -38.70
C LYS A 23 3.85 8.54 -37.84
N ILE A 24 3.72 9.87 -37.82
CA ILE A 24 4.57 10.78 -37.05
C ILE A 24 3.95 11.19 -35.72
N LEU A 25 2.83 10.59 -35.32
CA LEU A 25 2.18 10.90 -34.06
C LEU A 25 3.05 10.42 -32.89
N GLN A 26 3.38 11.35 -31.99
CA GLN A 26 4.16 11.14 -30.78
C GLN A 26 3.25 11.09 -29.54
N THR A 27 2.26 11.97 -29.45
CA THR A 27 1.37 12.05 -28.29
C THR A 27 -0.08 11.80 -28.69
N LEU A 28 -0.74 10.86 -28.01
CA LEU A 28 -2.17 10.60 -28.14
C LEU A 28 -2.85 10.79 -26.78
N ASP A 29 -3.65 11.86 -26.67
CA ASP A 29 -4.47 12.10 -25.48
C ASP A 29 -5.95 12.03 -25.83
N LEU A 30 -6.59 10.97 -25.32
CA LEU A 30 -8.02 10.71 -25.42
C LEU A 30 -8.64 10.54 -24.03
N SER A 31 -8.06 11.19 -23.03
CA SER A 31 -8.55 11.14 -21.66
C SER A 31 -9.95 11.76 -21.51
N TYR A 32 -10.69 11.33 -20.47
CA TYR A 32 -12.05 11.82 -20.18
C TYR A 32 -13.04 11.63 -21.35
N ASN A 33 -13.04 10.45 -21.98
CA ASN A 33 -14.00 10.06 -23.00
C ASN A 33 -14.79 8.82 -22.56
N ASN A 34 -15.49 8.17 -23.49
CA ASN A 34 -16.33 7.00 -23.24
C ASN A 34 -15.79 5.77 -24.00
N ILE A 35 -14.47 5.68 -24.17
CA ILE A 35 -13.83 4.61 -24.94
C ILE A 35 -13.93 3.31 -24.18
N LYS A 36 -14.40 2.25 -24.85
CA LYS A 36 -14.55 0.91 -24.28
C LYS A 36 -13.53 -0.09 -24.79
N GLU A 37 -13.14 0.06 -26.05
CA GLU A 37 -12.21 -0.85 -26.74
C GLU A 37 -11.11 -0.04 -27.41
N LEU A 38 -9.89 -0.58 -27.36
CA LEU A 38 -8.73 0.00 -28.05
C LEU A 38 -8.48 -0.73 -29.37
N PRO A 39 -8.18 0.01 -30.47
CA PRO A 39 -7.69 -0.59 -31.69
C PRO A 39 -6.25 -1.06 -31.48
N HIS A 40 -5.73 -1.83 -32.43
CA HIS A 40 -4.31 -2.13 -32.45
C HIS A 40 -3.53 -0.89 -32.90
N PHE A 41 -2.52 -0.47 -32.13
CA PHE A 41 -1.70 0.70 -32.47
C PHE A 41 -0.51 0.35 -33.39
N LYS A 42 -0.59 -0.78 -34.08
CA LYS A 42 0.45 -1.24 -34.99
C LYS A 42 0.64 -0.23 -36.13
N GLY A 43 1.88 0.26 -36.28
CA GLY A 43 2.24 1.27 -37.28
C GLY A 43 2.46 2.67 -36.70
N CYS A 44 2.01 2.94 -35.47
CA CYS A 44 2.34 4.16 -34.73
C CYS A 44 3.73 4.04 -34.05
N SER A 45 4.80 3.77 -34.80
CA SER A 45 6.14 3.52 -34.22
C SER A 45 6.74 4.71 -33.48
N SER A 46 6.34 5.93 -33.85
CA SER A 46 6.82 7.19 -33.28
C SER A 46 6.10 7.59 -32.00
N LEU A 47 5.10 6.81 -31.56
CA LEU A 47 4.23 7.18 -30.45
C LEU A 47 4.97 6.96 -29.12
N GLU A 48 5.07 8.03 -28.36
CA GLU A 48 5.87 8.18 -27.15
C GLU A 48 4.99 8.20 -25.89
N GLU A 49 3.82 8.84 -25.99
CA GLU A 49 2.91 9.04 -24.86
C GLU A 49 1.44 8.75 -25.22
N ILE A 50 0.79 7.91 -24.41
CA ILE A 50 -0.64 7.60 -24.52
C ILE A 50 -1.34 7.96 -23.21
N TYR A 51 -2.35 8.82 -23.30
CA TYR A 51 -3.22 9.20 -22.20
C TYR A 51 -4.65 8.75 -22.49
N LEU A 52 -5.14 7.79 -21.71
CA LEU A 52 -6.44 7.15 -21.84
C LEU A 52 -7.19 7.12 -20.49
N GLN A 53 -6.77 7.93 -19.53
CA GLN A 53 -7.39 7.97 -18.21
C GLN A 53 -8.84 8.45 -18.27
N HIS A 54 -9.65 8.00 -17.31
CA HIS A 54 -11.09 8.33 -17.24
C HIS A 54 -11.85 7.95 -18.51
N ASN A 55 -11.70 6.69 -18.93
CA ASN A 55 -12.52 6.06 -19.97
C ASN A 55 -13.26 4.84 -19.37
N GLN A 56 -13.80 3.96 -20.20
CA GLN A 56 -14.57 2.78 -19.81
C GLN A 56 -13.93 1.50 -20.38
N ILE A 57 -12.60 1.46 -20.47
CA ILE A 57 -11.87 0.35 -21.08
C ILE A 57 -11.90 -0.84 -20.13
N GLU A 58 -12.38 -1.99 -20.59
CA GLU A 58 -12.54 -3.22 -19.80
C GLU A 58 -11.44 -4.26 -20.10
N GLU A 59 -11.02 -4.35 -21.36
CA GLU A 59 -10.04 -5.31 -21.84
C GLU A 59 -9.07 -4.65 -22.83
N ILE A 60 -7.81 -5.05 -22.78
CA ILE A 60 -6.78 -4.67 -23.75
C ILE A 60 -6.18 -5.95 -24.32
N LYS A 61 -6.14 -6.06 -25.65
CA LYS A 61 -5.61 -7.23 -26.34
C LYS A 61 -4.08 -7.26 -26.25
N GLU A 62 -3.51 -8.46 -26.21
CA GLU A 62 -2.06 -8.69 -26.10
C GLU A 62 -1.22 -8.00 -27.18
N ASP A 63 -1.78 -7.81 -28.37
CA ASP A 63 -1.12 -7.19 -29.52
C ASP A 63 -1.40 -5.68 -29.66
N THR A 64 -2.22 -5.08 -28.79
CA THR A 64 -2.62 -3.66 -28.86
C THR A 64 -1.42 -2.72 -28.88
N PHE A 65 -0.43 -2.96 -28.00
CA PHE A 65 0.78 -2.13 -27.87
C PHE A 65 2.00 -2.69 -28.62
N GLN A 66 1.82 -3.78 -29.38
CA GLN A 66 2.93 -4.43 -30.06
C GLN A 66 3.49 -3.53 -31.18
N GLY A 67 4.81 -3.31 -31.17
CA GLY A 67 5.50 -2.50 -32.17
C GLY A 67 5.60 -1.00 -31.82
N LEU A 68 5.11 -0.58 -30.66
CA LEU A 68 5.30 0.79 -30.15
C LEU A 68 6.69 0.96 -29.54
N THR A 69 7.70 1.13 -30.41
CA THR A 69 9.12 1.15 -29.98
C THR A 69 9.54 2.43 -29.26
N SER A 70 8.79 3.52 -29.39
CA SER A 70 9.11 4.80 -28.75
C SER A 70 8.30 5.04 -27.47
N LEU A 71 7.30 4.20 -27.17
CA LEU A 71 6.38 4.42 -26.06
C LEU A 71 7.10 4.35 -24.72
N HIS A 72 7.05 5.46 -23.99
CA HIS A 72 7.64 5.57 -22.65
C HIS A 72 6.64 5.98 -21.57
N THR A 73 5.51 6.58 -21.93
CA THR A 73 4.46 6.97 -20.98
C THR A 73 3.12 6.38 -21.37
N LEU A 74 2.48 5.64 -20.45
CA LEU A 74 1.13 5.10 -20.63
C LEU A 74 0.29 5.37 -19.38
N ASP A 75 -0.81 6.09 -19.56
CA ASP A 75 -1.78 6.37 -18.51
C ASP A 75 -3.15 5.75 -18.88
N LEU A 76 -3.54 4.72 -18.12
CA LEU A 76 -4.82 4.01 -18.22
C LEU A 76 -5.61 4.12 -16.91
N SER A 77 -5.31 5.14 -16.11
CA SER A 77 -5.93 5.33 -14.80
C SER A 77 -7.45 5.51 -14.90
N PHE A 78 -8.20 5.08 -13.90
CA PHE A 78 -9.66 5.23 -13.83
C PHE A 78 -10.37 4.66 -15.07
N ASN A 79 -10.04 3.41 -15.41
CA ASN A 79 -10.77 2.57 -16.35
C ASN A 79 -11.38 1.38 -15.59
N MET A 80 -11.85 0.36 -16.31
CA MET A 80 -12.49 -0.84 -15.76
C MET A 80 -11.67 -2.11 -16.08
N LEU A 81 -10.34 -1.98 -16.17
CA LEU A 81 -9.46 -3.07 -16.57
C LEU A 81 -9.50 -4.22 -15.55
N THR A 82 -9.55 -5.45 -16.07
CA THR A 82 -9.47 -6.70 -15.28
C THR A 82 -8.11 -7.38 -15.40
N SER A 83 -7.44 -7.23 -16.54
CA SER A 83 -6.08 -7.67 -16.84
C SER A 83 -5.30 -6.58 -17.57
N PHE A 84 -3.99 -6.74 -17.66
CA PHE A 84 -3.13 -5.80 -18.39
C PHE A 84 -2.04 -6.53 -19.18
N PRO A 85 -2.02 -6.42 -20.53
CA PRO A 85 -1.01 -7.08 -21.34
C PRO A 85 0.34 -6.38 -21.19
N THR A 86 1.38 -7.16 -20.94
CA THR A 86 2.75 -6.64 -20.81
C THR A 86 3.54 -6.70 -22.13
N GLY A 87 2.98 -7.35 -23.16
CA GLY A 87 3.55 -7.48 -24.49
C GLY A 87 3.88 -6.13 -25.15
N GLY A 88 5.12 -5.98 -25.64
CA GLY A 88 5.55 -4.78 -26.37
C GLY A 88 5.93 -3.58 -25.49
N LEU A 89 5.78 -3.65 -24.16
CA LEU A 89 6.00 -2.53 -23.23
C LEU A 89 7.41 -2.47 -22.62
N SER A 90 8.38 -3.19 -23.18
CA SER A 90 9.76 -3.29 -22.64
C SER A 90 10.49 -1.95 -22.44
N ARG A 91 10.12 -0.92 -23.21
CA ARG A 91 10.72 0.43 -23.20
C ARG A 91 9.96 1.44 -22.35
N LEU A 92 8.81 1.03 -21.78
CA LEU A 92 7.96 1.89 -20.99
C LEU A 92 8.73 2.38 -19.75
N LYS A 93 8.71 3.69 -19.51
CA LYS A 93 9.33 4.34 -18.34
C LYS A 93 8.31 4.63 -17.25
N GLN A 94 7.08 4.93 -17.63
CA GLN A 94 6.00 5.30 -16.72
C GLN A 94 4.70 4.59 -17.11
N LEU A 95 4.13 3.88 -16.13
CA LEU A 95 2.86 3.19 -16.26
C LEU A 95 1.93 3.61 -15.13
N LYS A 96 0.72 4.08 -15.47
CA LYS A 96 -0.31 4.41 -14.50
C LYS A 96 -1.59 3.60 -14.76
N LEU A 97 -2.00 2.86 -13.75
CA LEU A 97 -3.15 1.96 -13.73
C LEU A 97 -4.06 2.24 -12.52
N ILE A 98 -3.84 3.34 -11.79
CA ILE A 98 -4.61 3.64 -10.57
C ILE A 98 -6.10 3.75 -10.87
N GLY A 99 -6.98 3.31 -9.96
CA GLY A 99 -8.42 3.38 -10.13
C GLY A 99 -9.06 2.23 -10.93
N ASN A 100 -8.27 1.31 -11.51
CA ASN A 100 -8.77 0.07 -12.08
C ASN A 100 -9.03 -0.97 -10.97
N ILE A 101 -10.18 -0.88 -10.31
CA ILE A 101 -10.47 -1.68 -9.10
C ILE A 101 -10.60 -3.19 -9.34
N GLU A 102 -10.90 -3.62 -10.57
CA GLU A 102 -10.98 -5.05 -10.89
C GLU A 102 -9.61 -5.65 -11.30
N LEU A 103 -8.59 -4.81 -11.49
CA LEU A 103 -7.23 -5.24 -11.82
C LEU A 103 -6.51 -5.78 -10.58
N LYS A 104 -6.70 -7.06 -10.32
CA LYS A 104 -6.12 -7.79 -9.17
C LYS A 104 -4.85 -8.57 -9.53
N GLU A 105 -4.53 -8.68 -10.81
CA GLU A 105 -3.36 -9.41 -11.29
C GLU A 105 -2.05 -8.72 -10.88
N THR A 106 -1.02 -9.51 -10.58
CA THR A 106 0.32 -9.03 -10.25
C THR A 106 1.18 -8.91 -11.49
N LEU A 107 1.77 -7.74 -11.70
CA LEU A 107 2.70 -7.48 -12.80
C LEU A 107 4.10 -8.03 -12.49
N SER A 108 4.78 -8.61 -13.49
CA SER A 108 6.14 -9.11 -13.34
C SER A 108 7.18 -8.03 -13.70
N PRO A 109 8.17 -7.76 -12.84
CA PRO A 109 9.25 -6.82 -13.18
C PRO A 109 10.05 -7.20 -14.42
N LYS A 110 10.07 -8.51 -14.78
CA LYS A 110 10.77 -9.03 -15.94
C LYS A 110 10.24 -8.46 -17.27
N ASP A 111 8.96 -8.09 -17.29
CA ASP A 111 8.33 -7.57 -18.50
C ASP A 111 8.69 -6.09 -18.74
N PHE A 112 9.27 -5.43 -17.73
CA PHE A 112 9.47 -3.99 -17.67
C PHE A 112 10.95 -3.63 -17.46
N THR A 113 11.74 -3.69 -18.54
CA THR A 113 13.21 -3.48 -18.44
C THR A 113 13.65 -2.03 -18.23
N LYS A 114 12.79 -1.05 -18.55
CA LYS A 114 13.08 0.39 -18.49
C LYS A 114 12.14 1.19 -17.60
N LEU A 115 11.26 0.52 -16.87
CA LEU A 115 10.26 1.16 -16.04
C LEU A 115 10.94 1.87 -14.86
N ARG A 116 10.50 3.09 -14.58
CA ARG A 116 10.98 3.94 -13.49
C ARG A 116 9.85 4.33 -12.55
N SER A 117 8.62 4.44 -13.06
CA SER A 117 7.45 4.82 -12.30
C SER A 117 6.27 3.90 -12.59
N LEU A 118 5.68 3.34 -11.54
CA LEU A 118 4.52 2.47 -11.60
C LEU A 118 3.44 2.98 -10.63
N SER A 119 2.24 3.22 -11.13
CA SER A 119 1.07 3.48 -10.29
C SER A 119 0.05 2.37 -10.50
N VAL A 120 -0.30 1.67 -9.43
CA VAL A 120 -1.20 0.52 -9.44
C VAL A 120 -2.37 0.75 -8.48
N PRO A 121 -3.51 0.07 -8.66
CA PRO A 121 -4.65 0.20 -7.75
C PRO A 121 -4.32 -0.20 -6.31
N TYR A 122 -3.48 -1.22 -6.13
CA TYR A 122 -3.22 -1.80 -4.81
C TYR A 122 -1.72 -1.87 -4.48
N ALA A 123 -1.38 -1.63 -3.21
CA ALA A 123 0.01 -1.59 -2.75
C ALA A 123 0.74 -2.93 -2.92
N TYR A 124 0.04 -4.07 -2.80
CA TYR A 124 0.69 -5.37 -2.94
C TYR A 124 1.22 -5.63 -4.36
N GLN A 125 0.64 -4.99 -5.38
CA GLN A 125 1.12 -5.10 -6.75
C GLN A 125 2.50 -4.44 -6.92
N CYS A 126 2.92 -3.59 -5.96
CA CYS A 126 4.27 -3.04 -5.89
C CYS A 126 5.30 -4.00 -5.26
N CYS A 127 4.88 -5.05 -4.55
CA CYS A 127 5.79 -5.97 -3.85
C CYS A 127 6.85 -6.61 -4.77
N PRO A 128 6.53 -7.07 -5.99
CA PRO A 128 7.54 -7.63 -6.90
C PRO A 128 8.60 -6.61 -7.34
N PHE A 129 8.25 -5.32 -7.36
CA PHE A 129 9.12 -4.23 -7.82
C PHE A 129 9.99 -3.66 -6.69
N TRP A 130 9.72 -4.05 -5.45
CA TRP A 130 10.53 -3.71 -4.30
C TRP A 130 11.72 -4.67 -4.23
N GLY A 131 12.88 -4.26 -4.76
CA GLY A 131 14.09 -5.09 -4.75
C GLY A 131 14.45 -5.57 -3.33
N CYS A 132 14.84 -6.85 -3.22
CA CYS A 132 15.27 -7.48 -1.96
C CYS A 132 16.52 -6.84 -1.31
N ASP A 133 17.22 -5.92 -1.99
CA ASP A 133 18.44 -5.29 -1.46
C ASP A 133 18.18 -4.21 -0.39
N SER A 134 16.93 -3.84 -0.16
CA SER A 134 16.60 -2.82 0.85
C SER A 134 16.60 -3.36 2.30
N TYR A 135 16.62 -4.68 2.50
CA TYR A 135 16.72 -5.31 3.83
C TYR A 135 18.14 -5.65 4.26
N LEU A 136 19.13 -5.63 3.35
CA LEU A 136 20.54 -5.81 3.71
C LEU A 136 21.21 -4.52 4.20
N ASN A 137 20.54 -3.37 4.08
CA ASN A 137 21.04 -2.07 4.55
C ASN A 137 20.55 -1.68 5.97
N SER A 138 19.99 -2.63 6.73
CA SER A 138 19.53 -2.38 8.10
C SER A 138 20.03 -3.40 9.13
N ASN A 139 21.27 -3.87 8.99
CA ASN A 139 22.02 -4.47 10.11
C ASN A 139 23.08 -3.46 10.60
N PRO A 140 22.89 -2.85 11.79
CA PRO A 140 23.90 -2.01 12.42
C PRO A 140 24.78 -2.89 13.32
N GLU A 141 25.77 -3.60 12.78
CA GLU A 141 26.88 -4.21 13.55
C GLU A 141 27.82 -5.01 12.61
N ASP A 142 28.64 -4.33 11.80
CA ASP A 142 29.96 -4.85 11.40
C ASP A 142 30.87 -3.70 10.90
N PRO A 143 31.89 -3.25 11.66
CA PRO A 143 32.74 -2.13 11.30
C PRO A 143 33.96 -2.56 10.49
N SER A 144 33.80 -3.44 9.49
CA SER A 144 34.96 -4.03 8.78
C SER A 144 34.91 -4.05 7.25
N LEU A 145 33.98 -3.31 6.62
CA LEU A 145 34.02 -2.99 5.18
C LEU A 145 33.71 -1.51 4.89
N GLN A 146 34.30 -0.61 5.69
CA GLN A 146 34.53 0.78 5.27
C GLN A 146 35.84 0.81 4.47
N ASN A 147 35.81 0.46 3.18
CA ASN A 147 36.87 0.82 2.24
C ASN A 147 36.46 0.60 0.77
N GLN A 148 35.41 1.32 0.34
CA GLN A 148 35.29 1.65 -1.09
C GLN A 148 34.53 2.96 -1.35
N SER A 149 34.56 3.87 -0.37
CA SER A 149 33.95 5.20 -0.51
C SER A 149 34.86 6.29 0.04
N ARG A 150 36.16 6.21 -0.30
CA ARG A 150 37.14 7.29 -0.12
C ARG A 150 38.27 7.18 -1.14
N GLU A 151 37.94 7.59 -2.36
CA GLU A 151 38.79 8.13 -3.42
C GLU A 151 37.72 8.58 -4.44
N ILE A 152 37.51 9.83 -4.81
CA ILE A 152 38.44 10.91 -5.11
C ILE A 152 37.66 12.23 -4.91
N ILE A 153 38.00 13.03 -3.89
CA ILE A 153 37.70 14.47 -3.84
C ILE A 153 38.99 15.16 -3.37
N ASN A 154 39.78 15.60 -4.34
CA ASN A 154 40.47 16.90 -4.38
C ASN A 154 41.40 16.90 -5.60
N ASP A 155 41.09 17.68 -6.62
CA ASP A 155 41.92 18.85 -6.90
C ASP A 155 41.22 19.85 -7.82
N GLN A 156 41.52 21.12 -7.56
CA GLN A 156 40.97 22.30 -8.20
C GLN A 156 41.62 22.56 -9.57
N SER A 157 40.83 22.95 -10.57
CA SER A 157 41.16 24.06 -11.50
C SER A 157 40.00 24.29 -12.48
N ALA A 158 39.45 25.50 -12.49
CA ALA A 158 38.63 26.02 -13.59
C ALA A 158 39.49 26.17 -14.87
N PRO A 159 38.89 26.11 -16.06
CA PRO A 159 38.57 27.38 -16.72
C PRO A 159 37.23 27.40 -17.49
N ASP A 160 36.96 28.62 -17.95
CA ASP A 160 35.81 29.20 -18.65
C ASP A 160 35.43 28.65 -20.06
N VAL A 161 34.14 28.87 -20.39
CA VAL A 161 33.52 29.25 -21.70
C VAL A 161 33.28 28.20 -22.81
N ASP A 162 32.02 28.24 -23.29
CA ASP A 162 31.39 27.82 -24.56
C ASP A 162 31.53 26.37 -25.10
N ASP A 163 30.37 25.81 -25.44
CA ASP A 163 30.04 25.22 -26.76
C ASP A 163 29.22 23.91 -26.71
N LEU A 164 28.42 23.79 -27.76
CA LEU A 164 27.37 22.88 -28.13
C LEU A 164 27.77 21.38 -28.23
N SER A 165 26.74 20.54 -28.10
CA SER A 165 26.56 19.20 -28.71
C SER A 165 26.79 17.93 -27.88
N SER A 166 25.67 17.19 -27.75
CA SER A 166 25.51 15.73 -27.79
C SER A 166 26.58 14.82 -27.18
N ALA A 167 26.24 14.18 -26.05
CA ALA A 167 26.70 12.84 -25.74
C ALA A 167 25.66 12.09 -24.87
N GLU A 168 25.17 10.97 -25.39
CA GLU A 168 24.33 10.01 -24.70
C GLU A 168 25.04 9.45 -23.46
N VAL A 169 24.56 9.79 -22.26
CA VAL A 169 25.02 9.13 -21.03
C VAL A 169 24.20 7.86 -20.82
N LYS A 170 24.83 6.72 -21.11
CA LYS A 170 24.39 5.38 -20.65
C LYS A 170 24.46 5.34 -19.11
N GLU A 171 23.37 5.68 -18.45
CA GLU A 171 23.17 5.30 -17.05
C GLU A 171 22.81 3.80 -16.98
N SER A 172 23.82 2.98 -16.76
CA SER A 172 23.67 1.64 -16.21
C SER A 172 23.86 1.70 -14.69
N GLY A 173 22.98 2.45 -14.02
CA GLY A 173 22.69 2.28 -12.60
C GLY A 173 21.33 1.61 -12.50
N GLN A 174 21.19 0.54 -11.71
CA GLN A 174 19.89 -0.09 -11.46
C GLN A 174 18.90 0.98 -10.95
N ALA A 175 17.98 1.38 -11.81
CA ALA A 175 16.99 2.39 -11.50
C ALA A 175 15.99 1.80 -10.50
N VAL A 176 15.97 2.36 -9.29
CA VAL A 176 14.95 2.06 -8.29
C VAL A 176 13.59 2.44 -8.89
N ILE A 177 12.68 1.47 -9.00
CA ILE A 177 11.33 1.70 -9.54
C ILE A 177 10.50 2.37 -8.45
N HIS A 178 10.01 3.57 -8.72
CA HIS A 178 9.08 4.26 -7.84
C HIS A 178 7.67 3.70 -8.05
N CYS A 179 7.22 2.83 -7.14
CA CYS A 179 5.89 2.24 -7.19
C CYS A 179 4.91 2.91 -6.20
N THR A 180 3.69 3.15 -6.65
CA THR A 180 2.62 3.82 -5.90
C THR A 180 1.32 3.02 -5.97
N PRO A 181 0.59 2.81 -4.86
CA PRO A 181 0.89 3.28 -3.51
C PRO A 181 2.04 2.50 -2.85
N THR A 182 2.80 3.15 -1.96
CA THR A 182 3.95 2.53 -1.30
C THR A 182 3.52 1.42 -0.34
N THR A 183 4.28 0.34 -0.33
CA THR A 183 4.20 -0.70 0.71
C THR A 183 4.80 -0.17 2.00
N GLY A 184 4.37 -0.69 3.14
CA GLY A 184 4.88 -0.25 4.43
C GLY A 184 4.38 -1.11 5.57
N ALA A 185 4.67 -0.69 6.81
CA ALA A 185 4.30 -1.44 8.02
C ALA A 185 2.79 -1.73 8.12
N PHE A 186 1.95 -0.87 7.52
CA PHE A 186 0.50 -1.03 7.50
C PHE A 186 -0.04 -1.68 6.22
N LYS A 187 0.81 -1.95 5.24
CA LYS A 187 0.51 -2.64 3.97
C LYS A 187 1.65 -3.60 3.62
N PRO A 188 1.84 -4.68 4.41
CA PRO A 188 2.94 -5.60 4.20
C PRO A 188 2.69 -6.54 3.01
N CYS A 189 3.78 -7.02 2.41
CA CYS A 189 3.73 -7.94 1.28
C CYS A 189 3.49 -9.39 1.71
N GLU A 190 4.28 -9.90 2.64
CA GLU A 190 4.30 -11.33 2.96
C GLU A 190 3.50 -11.64 4.23
N TYR A 191 3.83 -10.97 5.34
CA TYR A 191 3.32 -11.29 6.66
C TYR A 191 2.65 -10.09 7.31
N LEU A 192 1.47 -10.28 7.89
CA LEU A 192 0.79 -9.25 8.69
C LEU A 192 1.62 -8.89 9.93
N LEU A 193 2.13 -9.91 10.63
CA LEU A 193 3.09 -9.76 11.73
C LEU A 193 4.47 -10.21 11.24
N GLY A 194 5.32 -9.24 10.88
CA GLY A 194 6.58 -9.50 10.18
C GLY A 194 7.68 -10.24 10.98
N SER A 195 7.51 -10.42 12.29
CA SER A 195 8.52 -11.06 13.14
C SER A 195 7.90 -12.08 14.09
N TRP A 196 8.60 -13.20 14.30
CA TRP A 196 8.24 -14.20 15.30
C TRP A 196 8.16 -13.64 16.71
N MET A 197 8.99 -12.64 17.05
CA MET A 197 8.92 -11.97 18.35
C MET A 197 7.59 -11.22 18.53
N ILE A 198 7.12 -10.55 17.48
CA ILE A 198 5.82 -9.86 17.49
C ILE A 198 4.70 -10.89 17.63
N ARG A 199 4.73 -11.97 16.84
CA ARG A 199 3.73 -13.04 16.92
C ARG A 199 3.61 -13.64 18.32
N LEU A 200 4.73 -14.03 18.91
CA LEU A 200 4.76 -14.58 20.28
C LEU A 200 4.21 -13.58 21.30
N THR A 201 4.55 -12.30 21.14
CA THR A 201 4.05 -11.23 22.01
C THR A 201 2.55 -11.05 21.88
N VAL A 202 2.01 -11.01 20.65
CA VAL A 202 0.57 -10.85 20.42
C VAL A 202 -0.20 -12.09 20.91
N TRP A 203 0.34 -13.30 20.72
CA TRP A 203 -0.24 -14.54 21.25
C TRP A 203 -0.29 -14.53 22.78
N PHE A 204 0.80 -14.08 23.41
CA PHE A 204 0.87 -13.95 24.86
C PHE A 204 -0.15 -12.93 25.38
N ILE A 205 -0.22 -11.74 24.78
CA ILE A 205 -1.20 -10.70 25.14
C ILE A 205 -2.62 -11.23 24.99
N PHE A 206 -2.93 -11.89 23.88
CA PHE A 206 -4.25 -12.49 23.63
C PHE A 206 -4.63 -13.49 24.73
N LEU A 207 -3.74 -14.43 25.05
CA LEU A 207 -4.01 -15.49 26.02
C LEU A 207 -4.18 -14.93 27.43
N VAL A 208 -3.29 -14.02 27.86
CA VAL A 208 -3.34 -13.35 29.16
C VAL A 208 -4.62 -12.52 29.27
N ALA A 209 -4.94 -11.73 28.24
CA ALA A 209 -6.14 -10.90 28.23
C ALA A 209 -7.41 -11.75 28.30
N LEU A 210 -7.46 -12.90 27.62
CA LEU A 210 -8.61 -13.78 27.65
C LEU A 210 -8.75 -14.48 29.02
N LEU A 211 -7.68 -15.09 29.54
CA LEU A 211 -7.74 -15.87 30.78
C LEU A 211 -8.00 -14.98 32.01
N PHE A 212 -7.16 -13.99 32.25
CA PHE A 212 -7.20 -13.24 33.51
C PHE A 212 -8.41 -12.29 33.56
N ASN A 213 -8.77 -11.63 32.46
CA ASN A 213 -9.95 -10.77 32.48
C ASN A 213 -11.24 -11.58 32.58
N MET A 214 -11.33 -12.77 31.96
CA MET A 214 -12.49 -13.66 32.17
C MET A 214 -12.62 -14.10 33.63
N LEU A 215 -11.51 -14.47 34.28
CA LEU A 215 -11.52 -14.82 35.70
C LEU A 215 -11.99 -13.64 36.58
N VAL A 216 -11.52 -12.42 36.30
CA VAL A 216 -11.95 -11.22 37.03
C VAL A 216 -13.44 -10.95 36.83
N ILE A 217 -13.93 -11.00 35.59
CA ILE A 217 -15.36 -10.84 35.25
C ILE A 217 -16.20 -11.87 36.00
N LEU A 218 -15.80 -13.15 35.96
CA LEU A 218 -16.50 -14.23 36.66
C LEU A 218 -16.52 -13.96 38.17
N SER A 219 -15.38 -13.61 38.76
CA SER A 219 -15.27 -13.36 40.20
C SER A 219 -16.12 -12.17 40.69
N ILE A 220 -16.32 -11.15 39.85
CA ILE A 220 -17.04 -9.93 40.22
C ILE A 220 -18.54 -10.07 39.96
N PHE A 221 -18.93 -10.59 38.80
CA PHE A 221 -20.33 -10.61 38.37
C PHE A 221 -21.08 -11.89 38.72
N VAL A 222 -20.38 -13.01 38.97
CA VAL A 222 -21.01 -14.27 39.39
C VAL A 222 -21.01 -14.43 40.91
N SER A 223 -20.13 -13.73 41.63
CA SER A 223 -20.14 -13.75 43.10
C SER A 223 -21.42 -13.12 43.65
N SER A 224 -22.08 -13.81 44.59
CA SER A 224 -23.30 -13.32 45.27
C SER A 224 -23.04 -12.20 46.28
N THR A 225 -21.82 -11.67 46.36
CA THR A 225 -21.48 -10.53 47.22
C THR A 225 -22.04 -9.22 46.67
N SER A 226 -22.41 -8.29 47.55
CA SER A 226 -22.87 -6.95 47.13
C SER A 226 -21.83 -6.24 46.25
N LEU A 227 -22.31 -5.64 45.16
CA LEU A 227 -21.48 -4.97 44.16
C LEU A 227 -21.18 -3.54 44.64
N SER A 228 -19.96 -3.32 45.11
CA SER A 228 -19.46 -1.97 45.41
C SER A 228 -19.06 -1.24 44.12
N SER A 229 -19.17 0.09 44.10
CA SER A 229 -18.79 0.95 42.97
C SER A 229 -17.39 0.66 42.41
N ILE A 230 -16.40 0.39 43.29
CA ILE A 230 -15.04 0.04 42.85
C ILE A 230 -14.96 -1.34 42.17
N LYS A 231 -15.72 -2.33 42.65
CA LYS A 231 -15.78 -3.66 42.02
C LYS A 231 -16.43 -3.55 40.63
N LEU A 232 -17.44 -2.70 40.48
CA LEU A 232 -18.06 -2.42 39.19
C LEU A 232 -17.06 -1.82 38.19
N PHE A 233 -16.25 -0.83 38.60
CA PHE A 233 -15.22 -0.27 37.71
C PHE A 233 -14.14 -1.30 37.33
N ILE A 234 -13.66 -2.12 38.27
CA ILE A 234 -12.70 -3.19 37.97
C ILE A 234 -13.30 -4.20 36.98
N GLY A 235 -14.58 -4.55 37.14
CA GLY A 235 -15.30 -5.41 36.22
C GLY A 235 -15.42 -4.81 34.82
N LEU A 236 -15.76 -3.53 34.70
CA LEU A 236 -15.87 -2.82 33.41
C LEU A 236 -14.51 -2.69 32.70
N ILE A 237 -13.44 -2.38 33.43
CA ILE A 237 -12.06 -2.36 32.88
C ILE A 237 -11.70 -3.75 32.33
N SER A 238 -12.06 -4.81 33.06
CA SER A 238 -11.80 -6.19 32.64
C SER A 238 -12.58 -6.55 31.38
N ILE A 239 -13.83 -6.08 31.23
CA ILE A 239 -14.61 -6.24 30.00
C ILE A 239 -13.94 -5.52 28.83
N SER A 240 -13.50 -4.27 29.01
CA SER A 240 -12.75 -3.53 27.97
C SER A 240 -11.46 -4.26 27.58
N ASN A 241 -10.68 -4.76 28.53
CA ASN A 241 -9.45 -5.50 28.27
C ASN A 241 -9.72 -6.87 27.60
N LEU A 242 -10.84 -7.52 27.90
CA LEU A 242 -11.26 -8.73 27.19
C LEU A 242 -11.58 -8.45 25.72
N LEU A 243 -12.26 -7.32 25.42
CA LEU A 243 -12.52 -6.89 24.04
C LEU A 243 -11.22 -6.59 23.28
N MET A 244 -10.23 -5.98 23.95
CA MET A 244 -8.88 -5.82 23.39
C MET A 244 -8.25 -7.18 23.08
N GLY A 245 -8.37 -8.14 24.00
CA GLY A 245 -7.97 -9.54 23.79
C GLY A 245 -8.62 -10.14 22.53
N ILE A 246 -9.94 -10.06 22.40
CA ILE A 246 -10.67 -10.57 21.22
C ILE A 246 -10.16 -9.91 19.93
N TYR A 247 -9.95 -8.60 19.92
CA TYR A 247 -9.37 -7.89 18.78
C TYR A 247 -7.97 -8.43 18.42
N THR A 248 -7.08 -8.59 19.40
CA THR A 248 -5.74 -9.17 19.15
C THR A 248 -5.84 -10.61 18.64
N GLY A 249 -6.79 -11.40 19.15
CA GLY A 249 -7.11 -12.74 18.66
C GLY A 249 -7.49 -12.75 17.18
N ILE A 250 -8.34 -11.82 16.74
CA ILE A 250 -8.70 -11.67 15.32
C ILE A 250 -7.45 -11.44 14.47
N LEU A 251 -6.54 -10.56 14.89
CA LEU A 251 -5.29 -10.32 14.15
C LEU A 251 -4.38 -11.55 14.09
N THR A 252 -4.26 -12.29 15.20
CA THR A 252 -3.46 -13.52 15.22
C THR A 252 -4.03 -14.60 14.31
N PHE A 253 -5.35 -14.73 14.26
CA PHE A 253 -6.03 -15.64 13.35
C PHE A 253 -5.79 -15.25 11.90
N LEU A 254 -5.88 -13.96 11.57
CA LEU A 254 -5.63 -13.47 10.22
C LEU A 254 -4.18 -13.70 9.79
N ASP A 255 -3.20 -13.39 10.65
CA ASP A 255 -1.79 -13.65 10.36
C ASP A 255 -1.51 -15.14 10.14
N ALA A 256 -2.18 -16.02 10.91
CA ALA A 256 -2.07 -17.47 10.73
C ALA A 256 -2.69 -17.96 9.42
N VAL A 257 -3.88 -17.45 9.04
CA VAL A 257 -4.58 -17.86 7.81
C VAL A 257 -3.89 -17.32 6.56
N SER A 258 -3.33 -16.11 6.63
CA SER A 258 -2.71 -15.42 5.50
C SER A 258 -1.20 -15.63 5.40
N TRP A 259 -0.68 -16.69 6.03
CA TRP A 259 0.75 -16.91 6.22
C TRP A 259 1.57 -16.81 4.93
N GLY A 260 2.44 -15.80 4.86
CA GLY A 260 3.35 -15.56 3.73
C GLY A 260 2.66 -15.03 2.47
N ARG A 261 1.34 -14.82 2.49
CA ARG A 261 0.52 -14.35 1.36
C ARG A 261 -0.46 -13.27 1.78
N PHE A 262 -0.09 -12.44 2.77
CA PHE A 262 -0.99 -11.39 3.27
C PHE A 262 -1.43 -10.42 2.18
N ALA A 263 -0.55 -10.08 1.24
CA ALA A 263 -0.85 -9.28 0.05
C ALA A 263 -2.16 -9.65 -0.67
N GLU A 264 -2.39 -10.95 -0.90
CA GLU A 264 -3.54 -11.46 -1.63
C GLU A 264 -4.83 -11.40 -0.79
N PHE A 265 -4.71 -11.67 0.51
CA PHE A 265 -5.83 -11.62 1.45
C PHE A 265 -6.15 -10.20 1.94
N GLY A 266 -5.18 -9.29 1.85
CA GLY A 266 -5.22 -7.95 2.43
C GLY A 266 -6.38 -7.12 1.89
N ILE A 267 -6.67 -7.20 0.59
CA ILE A 267 -7.78 -6.46 -0.02
C ILE A 267 -9.12 -6.89 0.58
N TRP A 268 -9.37 -8.20 0.65
CA TRP A 268 -10.62 -8.74 1.18
C TRP A 268 -10.79 -8.33 2.64
N TRP A 269 -9.70 -8.36 3.42
CA TRP A 269 -9.71 -7.94 4.81
C TRP A 269 -9.98 -6.43 4.95
N GLU A 270 -9.23 -5.58 4.24
CA GLU A 270 -9.31 -4.11 4.32
C GLU A 270 -10.66 -3.55 3.87
N THR A 271 -11.22 -4.11 2.81
CA THR A 271 -12.53 -3.71 2.25
C THR A 271 -13.71 -4.38 2.97
N GLY A 272 -13.45 -5.50 3.64
CA GLY A 272 -14.45 -6.31 4.31
C GLY A 272 -14.96 -5.72 5.62
N ASN A 273 -16.04 -6.32 6.12
CA ASN A 273 -16.60 -5.95 7.43
C ASN A 273 -15.67 -6.32 8.59
N GLY A 274 -14.80 -7.31 8.40
CA GLY A 274 -13.84 -7.75 9.42
C GLY A 274 -12.93 -6.62 9.91
N CYS A 275 -12.32 -5.86 8.99
CA CYS A 275 -11.47 -4.72 9.36
C CYS A 275 -12.26 -3.62 10.09
N LYS A 276 -13.52 -3.37 9.70
CA LYS A 276 -14.39 -2.39 10.39
C LYS A 276 -14.69 -2.81 11.83
N VAL A 277 -15.03 -4.09 12.04
CA VAL A 277 -15.29 -4.65 13.38
C VAL A 277 -14.02 -4.63 14.23
N ALA A 278 -12.90 -5.09 13.68
CA ALA A 278 -11.61 -5.07 14.37
C ALA A 278 -11.21 -3.65 14.78
N ARG A 279 -11.39 -2.66 13.89
CA ARG A 279 -11.14 -1.25 14.18
C ARG A 279 -12.05 -0.72 15.31
N PHE A 280 -13.34 -1.03 15.27
CA PHE A 280 -14.26 -0.64 16.32
C PHE A 280 -13.85 -1.25 17.67
N LEU A 281 -13.56 -2.55 17.71
CA LEU A 281 -13.13 -3.25 18.92
C LEU A 281 -11.84 -2.66 19.49
N ALA A 282 -10.84 -2.38 18.64
CA ALA A 282 -9.57 -1.80 19.06
C ALA A 282 -9.77 -0.44 19.74
N ILE A 283 -10.48 0.48 19.09
CA ILE A 283 -10.71 1.84 19.60
C ILE A 283 -11.60 1.83 20.84
N PHE A 284 -12.72 1.11 20.78
CA PHE A 284 -13.67 1.07 21.89
C PHE A 284 -13.05 0.45 23.15
N SER A 285 -12.23 -0.60 22.99
CA SER A 285 -11.55 -1.23 24.13
C SER A 285 -10.48 -0.34 24.73
N SER A 286 -9.64 0.32 23.92
CA SER A 286 -8.58 1.20 24.43
C SER A 286 -9.13 2.44 25.12
N GLU A 287 -10.04 3.16 24.47
CA GLU A 287 -10.63 4.39 25.02
C GLU A 287 -11.53 4.09 26.22
N GLY A 288 -12.28 3.00 26.16
CA GLY A 288 -13.13 2.55 27.27
C GLY A 288 -12.33 2.23 28.53
N ALA A 289 -11.21 1.52 28.39
CA ALA A 289 -10.35 1.18 29.54
C ALA A 289 -9.78 2.44 30.21
N ILE A 290 -9.30 3.41 29.43
CA ILE A 290 -8.79 4.70 29.94
C ILE A 290 -9.89 5.47 30.67
N PHE A 291 -11.08 5.55 30.07
CA PHE A 291 -12.22 6.24 30.66
C PHE A 291 -12.64 5.62 32.01
N PHE A 292 -12.73 4.29 32.10
CA PHE A 292 -13.07 3.62 33.35
C PHE A 292 -11.98 3.75 34.42
N LEU A 293 -10.70 3.73 34.03
CA LEU A 293 -9.58 4.01 34.94
C LEU A 293 -9.66 5.42 35.52
N LEU A 294 -10.00 6.42 34.70
CA LEU A 294 -10.19 7.79 35.14
C LEU A 294 -11.34 7.90 36.16
N LEU A 295 -12.50 7.32 35.84
CA LEU A 295 -13.65 7.33 36.75
C LEU A 295 -13.35 6.63 38.07
N ALA A 296 -12.69 5.47 38.03
CA ALA A 296 -12.26 4.76 39.23
C ALA A 296 -11.33 5.64 40.09
N THR A 297 -10.39 6.34 39.45
CA THR A 297 -9.45 7.23 40.15
C THR A 297 -10.17 8.40 40.82
N ILE A 298 -11.14 9.02 40.14
CA ILE A 298 -11.96 10.11 40.69
C ILE A 298 -12.79 9.61 41.89
N GLU A 299 -13.47 8.47 41.75
CA GLU A 299 -14.32 7.89 42.79
C GLU A 299 -13.52 7.55 44.07
N ARG A 300 -12.31 7.00 43.90
CA ARG A 300 -11.38 6.75 45.02
C ARG A 300 -10.91 8.04 45.68
N SER A 301 -10.58 9.07 44.90
CA SER A 301 -10.15 10.38 45.42
C SER A 301 -11.25 11.06 46.25
N LEU A 302 -12.49 11.03 45.77
CA LEU A 302 -13.64 11.58 46.52
C LEU A 302 -13.91 10.80 47.80
N SER A 303 -13.90 9.47 47.74
CA SER A 303 -14.09 8.60 48.91
C SER A 303 -13.04 8.89 49.99
N ALA A 304 -11.77 9.04 49.61
CA ALA A 304 -10.70 9.37 50.53
C ALA A 304 -10.87 10.75 51.19
N LYS A 305 -11.27 11.77 50.41
CA LYS A 305 -11.54 13.12 50.94
C LYS A 305 -12.70 13.12 51.94
N GLU A 306 -13.76 12.35 51.69
CA GLU A 306 -14.87 12.23 52.64
C GLU A 306 -14.46 11.57 53.96
N ILE A 307 -13.61 10.54 53.91
CA ILE A 307 -13.07 9.88 55.11
C ILE A 307 -12.24 10.87 55.93
N ILE A 308 -11.35 11.64 55.28
CA ILE A 308 -10.55 12.66 55.95
C ILE A 308 -11.44 13.75 56.58
N LYS A 309 -12.51 14.15 55.89
CA LYS A 309 -13.46 15.15 56.39
C LYS A 309 -14.25 14.63 57.60
N LYS A 310 -14.61 13.34 57.65
CA LYS A 310 -15.30 12.71 58.78
C LYS A 310 -14.38 12.46 59.99
N SER A 311 -13.05 12.47 59.80
CA SER A 311 -12.06 12.27 60.87
C SER A 311 -11.65 13.57 61.58
N LYS A 312 -12.13 14.73 61.13
CA LYS A 312 -11.96 16.05 61.77
C LYS A 312 -13.27 16.48 62.41
#